data_AF-A0A9W6WIS7-F1
#
_entry.id   AF-A0A9W6WIS7-F1
#
_cell.length_a   1.000
_cell.length_b   1.000
_cell.length_c   1.000
_cell.angle_alpha   90.00
_cell.angle_beta   90.00
_cell.angle_gamma   90.00
#
_symmetry.space_group_name_H-M   'P 1'
#
loop_
_entity.id
_entity.type
_entity.pdbx_description
1 polymer ?
#
loop_
_entity_poly.entity_id
_entity_poly.type
_entity_poly.pdbx_seq_one_letter_code
_entity_poly.pdbx_strand_id
1 'polypeptide(L)'
;MSSSSTRRLALINNQLRTMATSSTISAEPQEVEFHVKGTSRIISLNRPSKLNALNTSMCQEITPRLIEYSKSDSNNLIILKSNSDKAFCSGGDVIQCAKYNLNKEPLKSIEFFEKEYNLNYLLSIYNKPIVSLVNGIVMGGGVGLSMSAPLSGYLN
;
A
#
# COMPACT_ATOMS: atom_id res chain seq x y z
N MET A 1 -55.78 -21.81 -14.35
CA MET A 1 -54.61 -22.48 -13.73
C MET A 1 -53.31 -21.74 -14.09
N SER A 2 -53.10 -20.49 -13.61
CA SER A 2 -51.93 -19.67 -14.03
C SER A 2 -51.29 -18.81 -12.93
N SER A 3 -51.67 -18.93 -11.65
CA SER A 3 -51.17 -18.03 -10.58
C SER A 3 -50.01 -18.57 -9.74
N SER A 4 -49.69 -19.87 -9.84
CA SER A 4 -48.60 -20.51 -9.07
C SER A 4 -47.21 -20.28 -9.69
N SER A 5 -47.12 -20.35 -11.03
CA SER A 5 -45.86 -20.22 -11.78
C SER A 5 -45.24 -18.82 -11.68
N THR A 6 -46.07 -17.78 -11.67
CA THR A 6 -45.63 -16.37 -11.59
C THR A 6 -45.09 -16.00 -10.22
N ARG A 7 -45.65 -16.58 -9.14
CA ARG A 7 -45.14 -16.39 -7.76
C ARG A 7 -43.76 -17.00 -7.57
N ARG A 8 -43.49 -18.15 -8.21
CA ARG A 8 -42.19 -18.83 -8.12
C ARG A 8 -41.10 -18.06 -8.88
N LEU A 9 -41.42 -17.51 -10.05
CA LEU A 9 -40.54 -16.62 -10.80
C LEU A 9 -40.27 -15.29 -10.08
N ALA A 10 -41.29 -14.72 -9.43
CA ALA A 10 -41.12 -13.52 -8.61
C ALA A 10 -40.20 -13.76 -7.40
N LEU A 11 -40.32 -14.92 -6.74
CA LEU A 11 -39.45 -15.33 -5.63
C LEU A 11 -38.00 -15.55 -6.08
N ILE A 12 -37.79 -16.20 -7.23
CA ILE A 12 -36.45 -16.39 -7.81
C ILE A 12 -35.83 -15.05 -8.19
N ASN A 13 -36.59 -14.14 -8.81
CA ASN A 13 -36.11 -12.79 -9.13
C ASN A 13 -35.84 -11.94 -7.89
N ASN A 14 -36.61 -12.11 -6.81
CA ASN A 14 -36.37 -11.41 -5.56
C ASN A 14 -35.13 -11.97 -4.84
N GLN A 15 -34.92 -13.29 -4.86
CA GLN A 15 -33.71 -13.95 -4.33
C GLN A 15 -32.45 -13.60 -5.14
N LEU A 16 -32.54 -13.54 -6.47
CA LEU A 16 -31.46 -13.06 -7.34
C LEU A 16 -31.15 -11.58 -7.10
N ARG A 17 -32.16 -10.74 -6.79
CA ARG A 17 -31.96 -9.34 -6.40
C ARG A 17 -31.31 -9.18 -5.03
N THR A 18 -31.65 -10.01 -4.03
CA THR A 18 -30.95 -9.99 -2.73
C THR A 18 -29.53 -10.54 -2.80
N MET A 19 -29.22 -11.41 -3.77
CA MET A 19 -27.83 -11.84 -4.04
C MET A 19 -27.05 -10.84 -4.91
N ALA A 20 -27.74 -10.02 -5.72
CA ALA A 20 -27.15 -9.00 -6.60
C ALA A 20 -27.06 -7.60 -5.97
N THR A 21 -27.63 -7.39 -4.77
CA THR A 21 -27.11 -6.37 -3.84
C THR A 21 -25.76 -6.86 -3.35
N SER A 22 -24.79 -6.63 -4.24
CA SER A 22 -23.37 -6.78 -4.04
C SER A 22 -23.08 -6.42 -2.59
N SER A 23 -22.58 -7.39 -1.85
CA SER A 23 -21.65 -7.10 -0.80
C SER A 23 -20.66 -6.11 -1.39
N THR A 24 -20.82 -4.83 -1.08
CA THR A 24 -19.66 -4.00 -0.84
C THR A 24 -18.97 -4.70 0.32
N ILE A 25 -18.14 -5.68 -0.02
CA ILE A 25 -16.95 -5.96 0.75
C ILE A 25 -16.30 -4.59 0.78
N SER A 26 -16.55 -3.82 1.84
CA SER A 26 -15.71 -2.71 2.20
C SER A 26 -14.38 -3.37 2.52
N ALA A 27 -13.62 -3.70 1.48
CA ALA A 27 -12.22 -4.06 1.63
C ALA A 27 -11.64 -2.92 2.46
N GLU A 28 -11.06 -3.25 3.61
CA GLU A 28 -10.36 -2.23 4.37
C GLU A 28 -9.44 -1.48 3.40
N PRO A 29 -9.44 -0.13 3.45
CA PRO A 29 -8.65 0.64 2.50
C PRO A 29 -7.22 0.14 2.55
N GLN A 30 -6.71 -0.31 1.40
CA GLN A 30 -5.36 -0.85 1.28
C GLN A 30 -4.39 0.24 1.74
N GLU A 31 -3.47 -0.10 2.64
CA GLU A 31 -2.48 0.85 3.15
C GLU A 31 -1.45 1.25 2.07
N VAL A 32 -1.32 0.43 1.02
CA VAL A 32 -0.52 0.70 -0.18
C VAL A 32 -1.32 0.37 -1.43
N GLU A 33 -1.37 1.31 -2.37
CA GLU A 33 -2.03 1.13 -3.66
C GLU A 33 -1.02 1.02 -4.81
N PHE A 34 -1.26 0.09 -5.73
CA PHE A 34 -0.38 -0.17 -6.88
C PHE A 34 -1.12 0.12 -8.18
N HIS A 35 -0.55 0.98 -9.03
CA HIS A 35 -1.10 1.30 -10.35
C HIS A 35 -0.07 1.12 -11.46
N VAL A 36 -0.57 0.79 -12.65
CA VAL A 36 0.24 0.71 -13.87
C VAL A 36 -0.15 1.85 -14.79
N LYS A 37 0.83 2.62 -15.26
CA LYS A 37 0.63 3.68 -16.25
C LYS A 37 1.69 3.57 -17.34
N GLY A 38 1.31 2.95 -18.46
CA GLY A 38 2.26 2.61 -19.52
C GLY A 38 3.41 1.76 -18.98
N THR A 39 4.65 2.22 -19.16
CA THR A 39 5.86 1.55 -18.67
C THR A 39 6.21 1.89 -17.22
N SER A 40 5.41 2.72 -16.55
CA SER A 40 5.62 3.11 -15.15
C SER A 40 4.80 2.24 -14.18
N ARG A 41 5.36 1.99 -12.99
CA ARG A 41 4.66 1.37 -11.86
C ARG A 41 4.59 2.37 -10.71
N ILE A 42 3.38 2.67 -10.28
CA ILE A 42 3.11 3.68 -9.25
C ILE A 42 2.77 2.96 -7.96
N ILE A 43 3.48 3.28 -6.90
CA ILE A 43 3.26 2.80 -5.53
C ILE A 43 2.81 4.01 -4.70
N SER A 44 1.59 3.94 -4.17
CA SER A 44 0.97 5.05 -3.45
C SER A 44 0.77 4.67 -1.99
N LEU A 45 1.37 5.43 -1.07
CA LEU A 45 1.13 5.27 0.36
C LEU A 45 -0.26 5.83 0.71
N ASN A 46 -1.11 4.99 1.30
CA ASN A 46 -2.54 5.26 1.49
C ASN A 46 -2.96 4.99 2.94
N ARG A 47 -2.26 5.62 3.87
CA ARG A 47 -2.55 5.56 5.32
C ARG A 47 -2.60 6.97 5.92
N PRO A 48 -3.46 7.87 5.39
CA PRO A 48 -3.46 9.28 5.74
C PRO A 48 -3.76 9.54 7.22
N SER A 49 -4.56 8.67 7.87
CA SER A 49 -4.91 8.77 9.30
C SER A 49 -3.70 8.67 10.22
N LYS A 50 -2.61 8.05 9.77
CA LYS A 50 -1.32 7.97 10.49
C LYS A 50 -0.19 8.67 9.76
N LEU A 51 -0.49 9.68 8.92
CA LEU A 51 0.51 10.42 8.14
C LEU A 51 1.43 9.50 7.31
N ASN A 52 0.87 8.39 6.82
CA ASN A 52 1.60 7.34 6.11
C ASN A 52 2.80 6.76 6.89
N ALA A 53 2.70 6.65 8.21
CA ALA A 53 3.67 5.92 8.99
C ALA A 53 3.76 4.46 8.52
N LEU A 54 4.96 4.02 8.13
CA LEU A 54 5.26 2.68 7.65
C LEU A 54 5.04 1.64 8.74
N ASN A 55 4.39 0.53 8.39
CA ASN A 55 4.28 -0.63 9.27
C ASN A 55 4.76 -1.91 8.55
N THR A 56 4.70 -3.03 9.26
CA THR A 56 5.14 -4.33 8.74
C THR A 56 4.35 -4.75 7.48
N SER A 57 3.03 -4.51 7.45
CA SER A 57 2.17 -4.88 6.30
C SER A 57 2.58 -4.14 5.04
N MET A 58 2.73 -2.82 5.12
CA MET A 58 3.16 -1.99 3.99
C MET A 58 4.51 -2.45 3.44
N CYS A 59 5.49 -2.75 4.30
CA CYS A 59 6.78 -3.29 3.86
C CYS A 59 6.65 -4.66 3.17
N GLN A 60 5.78 -5.54 3.68
CA GLN A 60 5.49 -6.85 3.09
C GLN A 60 4.76 -6.77 1.75
N GLU A 61 3.97 -5.73 1.52
CA GLU A 61 3.27 -5.51 0.26
C GLU A 61 4.20 -4.90 -0.81
N ILE A 62 5.02 -3.91 -0.43
CA ILE A 62 5.88 -3.18 -1.36
C ILE A 62 7.04 -4.05 -1.86
N THR A 63 7.73 -4.75 -0.95
CA THR A 63 8.95 -5.51 -1.27
C THR A 63 8.78 -6.53 -2.40
N PRO A 64 7.79 -7.46 -2.36
CA PRO A 64 7.62 -8.44 -3.43
C PRO A 64 7.25 -7.78 -4.77
N ARG A 65 6.50 -6.67 -4.76
CA ARG A 65 6.16 -5.93 -5.98
C ARG A 65 7.39 -5.28 -6.60
N LEU A 66 8.28 -4.71 -5.80
CA LEU A 66 9.56 -4.22 -6.29
C LEU A 66 10.41 -5.35 -6.89
N ILE A 67 10.44 -6.53 -6.28
CA ILE A 67 11.16 -7.69 -6.83
C ILE A 67 10.53 -8.18 -8.15
N GLU A 68 9.20 -8.15 -8.27
CA GLU A 68 8.50 -8.51 -9.51
C GLU A 68 8.80 -7.48 -10.62
N TYR A 69 8.72 -6.20 -10.29
CA TYR A 69 8.94 -5.10 -11.22
C TYR A 69 10.39 -4.99 -11.69
N SER A 70 11.36 -5.47 -10.91
CA SER A 70 12.76 -5.51 -11.34
C SER A 70 12.97 -6.54 -12.46
N LYS A 71 12.23 -7.65 -12.43
CA LYS A 71 12.31 -8.74 -13.43
C LYS A 71 11.55 -8.47 -14.72
N SER A 72 10.60 -7.53 -14.72
CA SER A 72 9.74 -7.28 -15.88
C SER A 72 10.33 -6.26 -16.86
N ASP A 73 10.59 -6.65 -18.10
CA ASP A 73 11.08 -5.73 -19.16
C ASP A 73 10.08 -4.63 -19.53
N SER A 74 8.80 -4.81 -19.18
CA SER A 74 7.76 -3.80 -19.41
C SER A 74 7.77 -2.65 -18.40
N ASN A 75 8.53 -2.78 -17.31
CA ASN A 75 8.68 -1.75 -16.29
C ASN A 75 10.00 -1.02 -16.46
N ASN A 76 9.93 0.28 -16.74
CA ASN A 76 11.08 1.15 -16.93
C ASN A 76 11.25 2.18 -15.81
N LEU A 77 10.21 2.40 -14.98
CA LEU A 77 10.19 3.46 -13.98
C LEU A 77 9.27 3.09 -12.81
N ILE A 78 9.78 3.22 -11.60
CA ILE A 78 8.97 3.18 -10.38
C ILE A 78 8.68 4.62 -9.94
N ILE A 79 7.43 4.89 -9.57
CA ILE A 79 7.02 6.16 -8.98
C ILE A 79 6.50 5.88 -7.57
N LEU A 80 7.15 6.42 -6.55
CA LEU A 80 6.65 6.43 -5.18
C LEU A 80 5.90 7.74 -4.93
N LYS A 81 4.67 7.67 -4.45
CA LYS A 81 3.89 8.86 -4.07
C LYS A 81 3.04 8.61 -2.83
N SER A 82 2.41 9.67 -2.35
CA SER A 82 1.39 9.61 -1.31
C SER A 82 0.02 9.95 -1.87
N ASN A 83 -1.03 9.36 -1.31
CA ASN A 83 -2.43 9.76 -1.54
C ASN A 83 -2.90 10.84 -0.55
N SER A 84 -2.00 11.35 0.30
CA SER A 84 -2.26 12.40 1.28
C SER A 84 -1.46 13.65 0.93
N ASP A 85 -2.12 14.81 0.90
CA ASP A 85 -1.45 16.10 0.72
C ASP A 85 -0.71 16.57 1.99
N LYS A 86 -0.98 15.95 3.15
CA LYS A 86 -0.38 16.35 4.42
C LYS A 86 1.00 15.74 4.65
N ALA A 87 1.21 14.51 4.18
CA ALA A 87 2.41 13.76 4.46
C ALA A 87 2.72 12.78 3.33
N PHE A 88 4.00 12.70 2.97
CA PHE A 88 4.50 11.60 2.15
C PHE A 88 4.60 10.35 3.02
N CYS A 89 5.43 10.41 4.07
CA CYS A 89 5.61 9.36 5.06
C CYS A 89 6.28 9.95 6.32
N SER A 90 5.62 9.86 7.47
CA SER A 90 6.15 10.38 8.75
C SER A 90 7.14 9.43 9.45
N GLY A 91 7.65 8.41 8.77
CA GLY A 91 8.59 7.42 9.32
C GLY A 91 7.94 6.07 9.63
N GLY A 92 8.63 5.24 10.42
CA GLY A 92 8.06 3.98 10.91
C GLY A 92 6.98 4.20 11.97
N ASP A 93 6.05 3.25 12.11
CA ASP A 93 5.00 3.22 13.13
C ASP A 93 5.62 2.80 14.48
N VAL A 94 6.48 3.66 15.03
CA VAL A 94 7.16 3.46 16.31
C VAL A 94 6.18 3.40 17.48
N ILE A 95 5.00 4.00 17.35
CA ILE A 95 3.91 3.87 18.33
C ILE A 95 3.46 2.40 18.41
N GLN A 96 3.29 1.74 17.26
CA GLN A 96 2.96 0.32 17.22
C GLN A 96 4.10 -0.54 17.81
N CYS A 97 5.36 -0.21 17.51
CA CYS A 97 6.51 -0.90 18.09
C CYS A 97 6.57 -0.76 19.62
N ALA A 98 6.30 0.45 20.15
CA ALA A 98 6.23 0.67 21.58
C ALA A 98 5.13 -0.17 22.23
N LYS A 99 3.95 -0.29 21.60
CA LYS A 99 2.87 -1.16 22.07
C LYS A 99 3.27 -2.64 22.09
N TYR A 100 3.93 -3.14 21.05
CA TYR A 100 4.46 -4.51 21.03
C TYR A 100 5.43 -4.75 22.19
N ASN A 101 6.36 -3.83 22.42
CA ASN A 101 7.34 -3.94 23.50
C ASN A 101 6.67 -3.93 24.88
N LEU A 102 5.69 -3.06 25.11
CA LEU A 102 4.91 -3.01 26.35
C LEU A 102 4.10 -4.30 26.58
N ASN A 103 3.61 -4.91 25.50
CA ASN A 103 2.89 -6.19 25.54
C ASN A 103 3.82 -7.41 25.62
N LYS A 104 5.14 -7.22 25.81
CA LYS A 104 6.16 -8.28 25.85
C LYS A 104 6.28 -9.06 24.53
N GLU A 105 6.05 -8.40 23.40
CA GLU A 105 6.18 -8.95 22.05
C GLU A 105 7.31 -8.26 21.24
N PRO A 106 8.56 -8.13 21.77
CA PRO A 106 9.61 -7.35 21.11
C PRO A 106 10.00 -7.87 19.73
N LEU A 107 9.76 -9.16 19.48
CA LEU A 107 10.03 -9.80 18.19
C LEU A 107 9.24 -9.14 17.04
N LYS A 108 8.02 -8.64 17.29
CA LYS A 108 7.22 -7.94 16.26
C LYS A 108 7.84 -6.59 15.89
N SER A 109 8.44 -5.90 16.85
CA SER A 109 9.17 -4.65 16.61
C SER A 109 10.45 -4.90 15.82
N ILE A 110 11.19 -5.97 16.17
CA ILE A 110 12.39 -6.39 15.43
C ILE A 110 12.03 -6.75 13.99
N GLU A 111 10.97 -7.53 13.79
CA GLU A 111 10.48 -7.89 12.46
C GLU A 111 10.13 -6.65 11.62
N PHE A 112 9.48 -5.64 12.23
CA PHE A 112 9.19 -4.39 11.54
C PHE A 112 10.47 -3.71 11.02
N PHE A 113 11.45 -3.49 11.90
CA PHE A 113 12.70 -2.84 11.51
C PHE A 113 13.47 -3.65 10.49
N GLU A 114 13.55 -4.97 10.64
CA GLU A 114 14.19 -5.85 9.66
C GLU A 114 13.57 -5.67 8.27
N LYS A 115 12.24 -5.66 8.17
CA LYS A 115 11.56 -5.45 6.88
C LYS A 115 11.74 -4.04 6.34
N GLU A 116 11.68 -3.02 7.18
CA GLU A 116 11.91 -1.63 6.79
C GLU A 116 13.34 -1.44 6.22
N TYR A 117 14.36 -1.96 6.92
CA TYR A 117 15.74 -1.88 6.46
C TYR A 117 15.99 -2.69 5.18
N ASN A 118 15.40 -3.88 5.06
CA ASN A 118 15.48 -4.66 3.82
C ASN A 118 14.83 -3.95 2.63
N LEU A 119 13.69 -3.28 2.85
CA LEU A 119 13.04 -2.47 1.83
C LEU A 119 13.92 -1.27 1.43
N ASN A 120 14.46 -0.54 2.40
CA ASN A 120 15.34 0.60 2.14
C ASN A 120 16.62 0.17 1.38
N TYR A 121 17.19 -0.98 1.75
CA TYR A 121 18.32 -1.56 1.04
C TYR A 121 17.96 -1.91 -0.40
N LEU A 122 16.84 -2.60 -0.62
CA LEU A 122 16.36 -2.94 -1.96
C LEU A 122 16.18 -1.69 -2.84
N LEU A 123 15.62 -0.61 -2.30
CA LEU A 123 15.48 0.65 -3.01
C LEU A 123 16.85 1.25 -3.37
N SER A 124 17.83 1.17 -2.47
CA SER A 124 19.16 1.76 -2.67
C SER A 124 19.99 1.06 -3.76
N ILE A 125 19.80 -0.26 -3.95
CA ILE A 125 20.49 -1.05 -4.97
C ILE A 125 19.62 -1.32 -6.20
N TYR A 126 18.50 -0.61 -6.34
CA TYR A 126 17.51 -0.93 -7.36
C TYR A 126 18.00 -0.54 -8.76
N ASN A 127 18.03 -1.50 -9.69
CA ASN A 127 18.64 -1.30 -11.02
C ASN A 127 17.78 -0.48 -12.00
N LYS A 128 16.55 -0.11 -11.62
CA LYS A 128 15.63 0.66 -12.45
C LYS A 128 15.42 2.04 -11.83
N PRO A 129 15.19 3.09 -12.64
CA PRO A 129 14.86 4.40 -12.12
C PRO A 129 13.69 4.35 -11.14
N ILE A 130 13.88 4.94 -9.96
CA ILE A 130 12.83 5.20 -8.97
C ILE A 130 12.74 6.71 -8.82
N VAL A 131 11.52 7.24 -8.88
CA VAL A 131 11.20 8.64 -8.62
C VAL A 131 10.26 8.75 -7.43
N SER A 132 10.67 9.50 -6.42
CA SER A 132 9.84 9.78 -5.25
C SER A 132 9.20 11.15 -5.40
N LEU A 133 7.87 11.19 -5.52
CA LEU A 133 7.07 12.42 -5.52
C LEU A 133 6.77 12.80 -4.08
N VAL A 134 7.70 13.55 -3.49
CA VAL A 134 7.65 13.94 -2.09
C VAL A 134 6.79 15.20 -1.94
N ASN A 135 5.61 15.03 -1.34
CA ASN A 135 4.71 16.12 -0.95
C ASN A 135 4.37 16.02 0.54
N GLY A 136 4.35 17.16 1.24
CA GLY A 136 4.08 17.23 2.68
C GLY A 136 5.21 16.71 3.58
N ILE A 137 4.85 16.30 4.80
CA ILE A 137 5.80 15.86 5.84
C ILE A 137 6.54 14.58 5.43
N VAL A 138 7.87 14.60 5.57
CA VAL A 138 8.76 13.42 5.44
C VAL A 138 9.69 13.36 6.64
N MET A 139 9.70 12.23 7.35
CA MET A 139 10.56 12.02 8.52
C MET A 139 10.97 10.54 8.64
N GLY A 140 12.05 10.26 9.38
CA GLY A 140 12.46 8.89 9.74
C GLY A 140 12.53 7.93 8.54
N GLY A 141 11.86 6.77 8.65
CA GLY A 141 11.71 5.80 7.57
C GLY A 141 11.18 6.33 6.24
N GLY A 142 10.41 7.43 6.25
CA GLY A 142 9.95 8.10 5.04
C GLY A 142 11.09 8.73 4.24
N VAL A 143 12.13 9.18 4.92
CA VAL A 143 13.39 9.65 4.30
C VAL A 143 14.11 8.46 3.64
N GLY A 144 14.11 7.29 4.30
CA GLY A 144 14.65 6.06 3.73
C GLY A 144 13.95 5.64 2.45
N LEU A 145 12.61 5.72 2.42
CA LEU A 145 11.84 5.47 1.19
C LEU A 145 12.12 6.48 0.09
N SER A 146 12.22 7.77 0.44
CA SER A 146 12.36 8.82 -0.57
C SER A 146 13.77 8.88 -1.12
N MET A 147 14.79 8.94 -0.26
CA MET A 147 16.19 9.23 -0.64
C MET A 147 16.96 8.02 -1.15
N SER A 148 16.51 6.80 -0.87
CA SER A 148 17.07 5.61 -1.51
C SER A 148 16.78 5.56 -3.01
N ALA A 149 15.84 6.38 -3.51
CA ALA A 149 15.62 6.55 -4.93
C ALA A 149 16.67 7.50 -5.53
N PRO A 150 17.40 7.10 -6.59
CA PRO A 150 18.43 7.93 -7.21
C PRO A 150 17.89 9.25 -7.79
N LEU A 151 16.57 9.38 -8.00
CA LEU A 151 15.90 10.60 -8.45
C LEU A 151 14.83 11.03 -7.44
N SER A 152 15.24 11.79 -6.41
CA SER A 152 14.35 12.39 -5.43
C SER A 152 14.01 13.84 -5.81
N GLY A 153 12.73 14.16 -6.06
CA GLY A 153 12.27 15.51 -6.39
C GLY A 153 11.28 16.04 -5.35
N TYR A 154 11.50 17.26 -4.86
CA TYR A 154 10.56 17.98 -3.99
C TYR A 154 9.57 18.76 -4.85
N LEU A 155 8.26 18.53 -4.66
CA LEU A 155 7.21 19.32 -5.29
C LEU A 155 6.87 20.47 -4.32
N ASN A 156 7.18 21.71 -4.72
CA ASN A 156 6.83 22.93 -3.97
C ASN A 156 5.42 23.41 -4.32
#